data_AF-A0A382XLP1-F1
#
_entry.id   AF-A0A382XLP1-F1
#
_cell.length_a   1.000
_cell.length_b   1.000
_cell.length_c   1.000
_cell.angle_alpha   90.00
_cell.angle_beta   90.00
_cell.angle_gamma   90.00
#
_symmetry.space_group_name_H-M   'P 1'
#
loop_
_entity.id
_entity.type
_entity.pdbx_description
1 polymer ?
#
loop_
_entity_poly.entity_id
_entity_poly.type
_entity_poly.pdbx_seq_one_letter_code
_entity_poly.pdbx_strand_id
1 'polypeptide(L)'
;SAIGLLRIIIECEIDIDLKNLLSIAASNFPDKNQSLNCIDDVYTFLMERLRYYYRDEGFSADVFESVLAINTSRPLDFHYRMVAVTEFRKLIEAKSLAAANKRTSNLLKKSGGIDDIKIKDSLLTEEAEIKLASTLEDYKKIIAPMIDNRDYKSALSKLAELRKVVDDFFDNVMVLCDEPELKKNRLALLSNLNSLFLETADISKLQD
;
A
#
# COMPACT_ATOMS: atom_id res chain seq x y z
N SER A 1 -24.16 4.99 -17.24
CA SER A 1 -23.53 5.78 -16.17
C SER A 1 -22.34 4.99 -15.62
N ALA A 2 -21.13 5.55 -15.67
CA ALA A 2 -19.90 4.90 -15.20
C ALA A 2 -19.90 4.61 -13.69
N ILE A 3 -20.40 5.56 -12.89
CA ILE A 3 -20.46 5.39 -11.43
C ILE A 3 -21.50 4.34 -11.01
N GLY A 4 -22.62 4.24 -11.72
CA GLY A 4 -23.65 3.24 -11.43
C GLY A 4 -23.12 1.80 -11.56
N LEU A 5 -22.26 1.54 -12.56
CA LEU A 5 -21.58 0.26 -12.70
C LEU A 5 -20.72 -0.06 -11.46
N LEU A 6 -19.85 0.88 -11.07
CA LEU A 6 -18.94 0.68 -9.93
C LEU A 6 -19.70 0.48 -8.62
N ARG A 7 -20.78 1.22 -8.42
CA ARG A 7 -21.65 1.08 -7.25
C ARG A 7 -22.32 -0.28 -7.20
N ILE A 8 -22.84 -0.80 -8.31
CA ILE A 8 -23.39 -2.16 -8.35
C ILE A 8 -22.33 -3.20 -7.97
N ILE A 9 -21.10 -3.07 -8.47
CA ILE A 9 -20.01 -4.00 -8.14
C ILE A 9 -19.71 -3.96 -6.63
N ILE A 10 -19.64 -2.77 -6.04
CA ILE A 10 -19.27 -2.59 -4.63
C ILE A 10 -20.43 -2.94 -3.69
N GLU A 11 -21.60 -2.33 -3.88
CA GLU A 11 -22.76 -2.45 -3.00
C GLU A 11 -23.40 -3.84 -3.05
N CYS A 12 -23.30 -4.54 -4.18
CA CYS A 12 -23.74 -5.94 -4.30
C CYS A 12 -22.60 -6.95 -4.04
N GLU A 13 -21.43 -6.49 -3.57
CA GLU A 13 -20.28 -7.32 -3.21
C GLU A 13 -19.84 -8.29 -4.32
N ILE A 14 -19.82 -7.82 -5.56
CA ILE A 14 -19.44 -8.65 -6.72
C ILE A 14 -17.92 -8.64 -6.88
N ASP A 15 -17.28 -9.78 -6.64
CA ASP A 15 -15.82 -9.91 -6.76
C ASP A 15 -15.37 -10.15 -8.21
N ILE A 16 -15.10 -9.07 -8.94
CA ILE A 16 -14.73 -9.10 -10.35
C ILE A 16 -13.53 -8.20 -10.65
N ASP A 17 -12.67 -8.69 -11.53
CA ASP A 17 -11.56 -7.93 -12.10
C ASP A 17 -12.07 -7.04 -13.23
N LEU A 18 -12.12 -5.73 -12.98
CA LEU A 18 -12.67 -4.76 -13.90
C LEU A 18 -11.80 -4.62 -15.16
N LYS A 19 -10.47 -4.71 -15.05
CA LYS A 19 -9.57 -4.63 -16.22
C LYS A 19 -9.75 -5.84 -17.13
N ASN A 20 -9.96 -7.03 -16.55
CA ASN A 20 -10.28 -8.23 -17.33
C ASN A 20 -11.62 -8.06 -18.09
N LEU A 21 -12.67 -7.59 -17.40
CA LEU A 21 -13.97 -7.32 -18.05
C LEU A 21 -13.85 -6.29 -19.18
N LEU A 22 -13.06 -5.23 -18.97
CA LEU A 22 -12.77 -4.25 -20.03
C LEU A 22 -12.03 -4.87 -21.21
N SER A 23 -11.09 -5.79 -20.97
CA SER A 23 -10.38 -6.53 -22.02
C SER A 23 -11.31 -7.44 -22.83
N ILE A 24 -12.21 -8.17 -22.15
CA ILE A 24 -13.25 -8.98 -22.80
C ILE A 24 -14.15 -8.09 -23.65
N ALA A 25 -14.63 -6.96 -23.12
CA ALA A 25 -15.46 -6.02 -23.85
C ALA A 25 -14.73 -5.46 -25.09
N ALA A 26 -13.49 -4.99 -24.92
CA ALA A 26 -12.64 -4.47 -25.99
C ALA A 26 -12.43 -5.48 -27.13
N SER A 27 -12.30 -6.77 -26.81
CA SER A 27 -12.11 -7.84 -27.79
C SER A 27 -13.32 -8.08 -28.72
N ASN A 28 -14.49 -7.54 -28.36
CA ASN A 28 -15.71 -7.61 -29.16
C ASN A 28 -15.87 -6.41 -30.12
N PHE A 29 -14.99 -5.42 -30.07
CA PHE A 29 -15.02 -4.28 -30.99
C PHE A 29 -14.37 -4.61 -32.34
N PRO A 30 -14.79 -3.95 -33.44
CA PRO A 30 -14.23 -4.18 -34.77
C PRO A 30 -12.72 -3.93 -34.87
N ASP A 31 -12.23 -2.86 -34.25
CA ASP A 31 -10.79 -2.57 -34.14
C ASP A 31 -10.27 -3.00 -32.76
N LYS A 32 -9.82 -4.25 -32.69
CA LYS A 32 -9.32 -4.85 -31.46
C LYS A 32 -8.04 -4.18 -30.97
N ASN A 33 -7.14 -3.80 -31.88
CA ASN A 33 -5.86 -3.21 -31.49
C ASN A 33 -6.06 -1.85 -30.84
N GLN A 34 -6.90 -1.01 -31.43
CA GLN A 34 -7.25 0.28 -30.82
C GLN A 34 -7.97 0.09 -29.48
N SER A 35 -8.91 -0.86 -29.40
CA SER A 35 -9.73 -1.07 -28.21
C SER A 35 -8.97 -1.69 -27.04
N LEU A 36 -7.99 -2.56 -27.30
CA LEU A 36 -7.14 -3.12 -26.24
C LEU A 36 -6.17 -2.06 -25.69
N ASN A 37 -5.72 -1.12 -26.52
CA ASN A 37 -4.83 -0.05 -26.10
C ASN A 37 -5.51 1.02 -25.23
N CYS A 38 -6.85 1.07 -25.16
CA CYS A 38 -7.58 2.07 -24.37
C CYS A 38 -8.08 1.55 -23.01
N ILE A 39 -7.78 0.29 -22.64
CA ILE A 39 -8.26 -0.32 -21.38
C ILE A 39 -7.83 0.52 -20.17
N ASP A 40 -6.56 0.94 -20.10
CA ASP A 40 -6.05 1.73 -18.98
C ASP A 40 -6.64 3.14 -18.94
N ASP A 41 -6.90 3.76 -20.09
CA ASP A 41 -7.58 5.06 -20.16
C ASP A 41 -9.02 4.96 -19.63
N VAL A 42 -9.75 3.92 -20.03
CA VAL A 42 -11.11 3.66 -19.55
C VAL A 42 -11.11 3.35 -18.06
N TYR A 43 -10.17 2.51 -17.59
CA TYR A 43 -10.02 2.21 -16.17
C TYR A 43 -9.73 3.48 -15.36
N THR A 44 -8.80 4.30 -15.82
CA THR A 44 -8.47 5.60 -15.21
C THR A 44 -9.69 6.50 -15.14
N PHE A 45 -10.46 6.59 -16.22
CA PHE A 45 -11.73 7.33 -16.23
C PHE A 45 -12.73 6.79 -15.19
N LEU A 46 -12.87 5.47 -15.04
CA LEU A 46 -13.74 4.86 -14.04
C LEU A 46 -13.27 5.20 -12.61
N MET A 47 -11.97 5.12 -12.34
CA MET A 47 -11.41 5.46 -11.03
C MET A 47 -11.57 6.95 -10.70
N GLU A 48 -11.47 7.85 -11.68
CA GLU A 48 -11.78 9.27 -11.47
C GLU A 48 -13.25 9.49 -11.13
N ARG A 49 -14.19 8.72 -11.72
CA ARG A 49 -15.60 8.77 -11.30
C ARG A 49 -15.81 8.24 -9.90
N LEU A 50 -15.09 7.17 -9.53
CA LEU A 50 -15.14 6.59 -8.19
C LEU A 50 -14.61 7.57 -7.13
N ARG A 51 -13.58 8.35 -7.46
CA ARG A 51 -13.01 9.40 -6.61
C ARG A 51 -14.05 10.43 -6.19
N TYR A 52 -14.87 10.91 -7.13
CA TYR A 52 -15.93 11.87 -6.81
C TYR A 52 -16.97 11.27 -5.88
N TYR A 53 -17.38 10.01 -6.13
CA TYR A 53 -18.32 9.31 -5.25
C TYR A 53 -17.80 9.19 -3.82
N TYR A 54 -16.56 8.72 -3.62
CA TYR A 54 -16.00 8.62 -2.27
C TYR A 54 -15.84 9.97 -1.58
N ARG A 55 -15.55 11.04 -2.33
CA ARG A 55 -15.53 12.40 -1.79
C ARG A 55 -16.91 12.81 -1.26
N ASP A 56 -17.97 12.53 -2.02
CA ASP A 56 -19.35 12.85 -1.63
C ASP A 56 -19.78 12.02 -0.40
N GLU A 57 -19.28 10.79 -0.26
CA GLU A 57 -19.46 9.92 0.92
C GLU A 57 -18.57 10.34 2.12
N GLY A 58 -17.75 11.39 2.00
CA GLY A 58 -16.96 11.94 3.09
C GLY A 58 -15.58 11.32 3.31
N PHE A 59 -15.10 10.48 2.38
CA PHE A 59 -13.74 9.95 2.43
C PHE A 59 -12.72 11.03 2.03
N SER A 60 -11.56 11.03 2.69
CA SER A 60 -10.52 12.00 2.39
C SER A 60 -9.74 11.65 1.12
N ALA A 61 -9.29 12.68 0.40
CA ALA A 61 -8.62 12.51 -0.89
C ALA A 61 -7.28 11.76 -0.77
N ASP A 62 -6.56 11.95 0.32
CA ASP A 62 -5.30 11.27 0.64
C ASP A 62 -5.48 9.77 0.91
N VAL A 63 -6.59 9.37 1.55
CA VAL A 63 -6.97 7.96 1.70
C VAL A 63 -7.23 7.34 0.34
N PHE A 64 -7.98 8.02 -0.53
CA PHE A 64 -8.19 7.54 -1.91
C PHE A 64 -6.87 7.37 -2.66
N GLU A 65 -5.97 8.35 -2.58
CA GLU A 65 -4.64 8.29 -3.20
C GLU A 65 -3.77 7.15 -2.66
N SER A 66 -3.85 6.86 -1.36
CA SER A 66 -3.10 5.77 -0.72
C SER A 66 -3.53 4.39 -1.24
N VAL A 67 -4.83 4.20 -1.48
CA VAL A 67 -5.38 2.93 -2.00
C VAL A 67 -5.19 2.84 -3.51
N LEU A 68 -5.37 3.95 -4.24
CA LEU A 68 -5.13 4.00 -5.69
C LEU A 68 -3.70 3.62 -6.07
N ALA A 69 -2.73 3.95 -5.21
CA ALA A 69 -1.32 3.58 -5.40
C ALA A 69 -1.08 2.06 -5.45
N ILE A 70 -1.97 1.25 -4.86
CA ILE A 70 -1.89 -0.22 -4.93
C ILE A 70 -2.26 -0.74 -6.31
N ASN A 71 -3.01 0.05 -7.10
CA ASN A 71 -3.38 -0.28 -8.48
C ASN A 71 -4.13 -1.63 -8.61
N THR A 72 -4.93 -1.98 -7.59
CA THR A 72 -5.86 -3.12 -7.67
C THR A 72 -6.85 -2.91 -8.81
N SER A 73 -7.18 -3.97 -9.56
CA SER A 73 -8.15 -3.94 -10.66
C SER A 73 -9.58 -4.27 -10.20
N ARG A 74 -9.79 -4.54 -8.90
CA ARG A 74 -11.05 -5.03 -8.32
C ARG A 74 -11.71 -3.92 -7.50
N PRO A 75 -12.85 -3.36 -7.93
CA PRO A 75 -13.51 -2.26 -7.21
C PRO A 75 -13.96 -2.63 -5.79
N LEU A 76 -14.39 -3.87 -5.56
CA LEU A 76 -14.77 -4.35 -4.22
C LEU A 76 -13.55 -4.41 -3.28
N ASP A 77 -12.42 -4.90 -3.78
CA ASP A 77 -11.15 -4.91 -3.03
C ASP A 77 -10.68 -3.48 -2.69
N PHE A 78 -10.79 -2.57 -3.65
CA PHE A 78 -10.52 -1.14 -3.43
C PHE A 78 -11.39 -0.58 -2.30
N HIS A 79 -12.68 -0.94 -2.24
CA HIS A 79 -13.58 -0.52 -1.17
C HIS A 79 -13.13 -1.01 0.22
N TYR A 80 -12.78 -2.29 0.35
CA TYR A 80 -12.30 -2.85 1.62
C TYR A 80 -11.04 -2.14 2.12
N ARG A 81 -10.10 -1.82 1.22
CA ARG A 81 -8.91 -1.03 1.54
C ARG A 81 -9.25 0.40 1.96
N MET A 82 -10.17 1.07 1.26
CA MET A 82 -10.64 2.42 1.62
C MET A 82 -11.20 2.48 3.03
N VAL A 83 -12.06 1.53 3.38
CA VAL A 83 -12.64 1.43 4.74
C VAL A 83 -11.55 1.17 5.77
N ALA A 84 -10.67 0.21 5.51
CA ALA A 84 -9.60 -0.15 6.44
C ALA A 84 -8.62 1.01 6.70
N VAL A 85 -8.19 1.72 5.66
CA VAL A 85 -7.29 2.88 5.81
C VAL A 85 -7.98 4.04 6.53
N THR A 86 -9.28 4.24 6.28
CA THR A 86 -10.07 5.25 7.01
C THR A 86 -10.15 4.96 8.50
N GLU A 87 -10.33 3.69 8.88
CA GLU A 87 -10.32 3.25 10.28
C GLU A 87 -8.92 3.36 10.90
N PHE A 88 -7.88 2.91 10.17
CA PHE A 88 -6.49 3.04 10.60
C PHE A 88 -6.14 4.49 10.92
N ARG A 89 -6.56 5.45 10.09
CA ARG A 89 -6.29 6.88 10.30
C ARG A 89 -6.80 7.42 11.65
N LYS A 90 -7.79 6.77 12.26
CA LYS A 90 -8.33 7.16 13.58
C LYS A 90 -7.45 6.70 14.75
N LEU A 91 -6.50 5.80 14.51
CA LEU A 91 -5.57 5.31 15.52
C LEU A 91 -4.52 6.38 15.86
N ILE A 92 -4.13 6.45 17.13
CA ILE A 92 -3.14 7.43 17.60
C ILE A 92 -1.74 7.17 17.00
N GLU A 93 -1.50 5.92 16.58
CA GLU A 93 -0.26 5.47 15.97
C GLU A 93 -0.15 5.83 14.49
N ALA A 94 -1.27 6.04 13.81
CA ALA A 94 -1.32 6.17 12.34
C ALA A 94 -0.47 7.32 11.83
N LYS A 95 -0.49 8.46 12.54
CA LYS A 95 0.28 9.64 12.18
C LYS A 95 1.79 9.39 12.18
N SER A 96 2.32 8.77 13.24
CA SER A 96 3.75 8.43 13.32
C SER A 96 4.13 7.43 12.23
N LEU A 97 3.32 6.38 12.03
CA LEU A 97 3.61 5.36 11.02
C LEU A 97 3.53 5.88 9.59
N ALA A 98 2.58 6.75 9.27
CA ALA A 98 2.50 7.41 7.97
C ALA A 98 3.73 8.30 7.73
N ALA A 99 4.16 9.07 8.73
CA ALA A 99 5.36 9.89 8.66
C ALA A 99 6.63 9.05 8.47
N ALA A 100 6.75 7.94 9.21
CA ALA A 100 7.85 6.99 9.07
C ALA A 100 7.89 6.36 7.67
N ASN A 101 6.75 5.91 7.14
CA ASN A 101 6.66 5.37 5.78
C ASN A 101 6.95 6.41 4.70
N LYS A 102 6.54 7.67 4.90
CA LYS A 102 6.91 8.78 4.02
C LYS A 102 8.40 9.07 4.02
N ARG A 103 9.03 9.05 5.19
CA ARG A 103 10.50 9.15 5.31
C ARG A 103 11.18 7.99 4.58
N THR A 104 10.73 6.76 4.80
CA THR A 104 11.20 5.56 4.13
C THR A 104 11.08 5.67 2.60
N SER A 105 9.87 5.91 2.07
CA SER A 105 9.62 6.05 0.64
C SER A 105 10.54 7.09 -0.02
N ASN A 106 10.77 8.22 0.65
CA ASN A 106 11.69 9.25 0.16
C ASN A 106 13.17 8.81 0.19
N LEU A 107 13.59 8.06 1.20
CA LEU A 107 14.94 7.49 1.27
C LEU A 107 15.15 6.47 0.14
N LEU A 108 14.20 5.55 -0.05
CA LEU A 108 14.23 4.51 -1.08
C LEU A 108 14.33 5.12 -2.49
N LYS A 109 13.55 6.18 -2.77
CA LYS A 109 13.60 6.93 -4.05
C LYS A 109 14.96 7.58 -4.28
N LYS A 110 15.58 8.17 -3.26
CA LYS A 110 16.91 8.81 -3.37
C LYS A 110 18.04 7.80 -3.58
N SER A 111 17.88 6.57 -3.12
CA SER A 111 18.86 5.50 -3.31
C SER A 111 18.84 4.83 -4.69
N GLY A 112 17.96 5.25 -5.60
CA GLY A 112 17.91 4.73 -6.98
C GLY A 112 17.14 3.43 -7.16
N GLY A 113 16.23 3.10 -6.23
CA GLY A 113 15.49 1.83 -6.24
C GLY A 113 16.23 0.72 -5.50
N ILE A 114 15.47 -0.18 -4.88
CA ILE A 114 15.96 -1.26 -4.02
C ILE A 114 15.30 -2.55 -4.49
N ASP A 115 15.41 -2.83 -5.77
CA ASP A 115 14.96 -4.12 -6.26
C ASP A 115 15.95 -5.18 -5.78
N ASP A 116 15.43 -6.14 -5.02
CA ASP A 116 16.07 -7.42 -4.68
C ASP A 116 17.19 -7.41 -3.61
N ILE A 117 17.22 -6.39 -2.73
CA ILE A 117 18.18 -6.39 -1.62
C ILE A 117 17.63 -7.20 -0.44
N LYS A 118 18.20 -8.38 -0.24
CA LYS A 118 17.95 -9.20 0.95
C LYS A 118 18.70 -8.66 2.16
N ILE A 119 18.03 -8.67 3.30
CA ILE A 119 18.66 -8.38 4.60
C ILE A 119 19.76 -9.42 4.84
N LYS A 120 20.94 -8.95 5.23
CA LYS A 120 22.05 -9.79 5.69
C LYS A 120 22.10 -9.67 7.21
N ASP A 121 21.74 -10.74 7.91
CA ASP A 121 21.71 -10.77 9.38
C ASP A 121 23.07 -10.43 10.00
N SER A 122 24.17 -10.80 9.33
CA SER A 122 25.53 -10.48 9.77
C SER A 122 25.88 -8.98 9.72
N LEU A 123 25.06 -8.16 9.07
CA LEU A 123 25.20 -6.71 8.97
C LEU A 123 24.18 -5.94 9.83
N LEU A 124 23.40 -6.64 10.67
CA LEU A 124 22.56 -6.00 11.68
C LEU A 124 23.43 -5.76 12.91
N THR A 125 23.77 -4.51 13.19
CA THR A 125 24.75 -4.15 14.23
C THR A 125 24.10 -3.56 15.46
N GLU A 126 23.04 -2.76 15.27
CA GLU A 126 22.35 -2.10 16.38
C GLU A 126 21.20 -2.96 16.90
N GLU A 127 20.95 -2.91 18.22
CA GLU A 127 19.84 -3.65 18.84
C GLU A 127 18.48 -3.29 18.21
N ALA A 128 18.28 -2.01 17.87
CA ALA A 128 17.06 -1.52 17.23
C ALA A 128 16.86 -2.09 15.81
N GLU A 129 17.94 -2.35 15.07
CA GLU A 129 17.86 -2.99 13.74
C GLU A 129 17.46 -4.45 13.84
N ILE A 130 18.11 -5.18 14.75
CA ILE A 130 17.85 -6.61 14.99
C ILE A 130 16.40 -6.79 15.44
N LYS A 131 15.93 -5.92 16.33
CA LYS A 131 14.56 -5.93 16.82
C LYS A 131 13.56 -5.60 15.71
N LEU A 132 13.82 -4.60 14.88
CA LEU A 132 12.94 -4.29 13.75
C LEU A 132 12.91 -5.47 12.75
N ALA A 133 14.07 -6.04 12.40
CA ALA A 133 14.16 -7.16 11.46
C ALA A 133 13.35 -8.38 11.92
N SER A 134 13.54 -8.81 13.17
CA SER A 134 12.78 -9.93 13.76
C SER A 134 11.28 -9.63 13.83
N THR A 135 10.91 -8.42 14.27
CA THR A 135 9.49 -8.02 14.37
C THR A 135 8.82 -8.02 13.00
N LEU A 136 9.48 -7.54 11.94
CA LEU A 136 8.90 -7.52 10.59
C LEU A 136 8.64 -8.93 10.05
N GLU A 137 9.54 -9.88 10.31
CA GLU A 137 9.39 -11.27 9.87
C GLU A 137 8.22 -11.96 10.58
N ASP A 138 8.00 -11.69 11.86
CA ASP A 138 6.85 -12.19 12.60
C ASP A 138 5.54 -11.57 12.11
N TYR A 139 5.53 -10.25 11.90
CA TYR A 139 4.33 -9.54 11.45
C TYR A 139 3.91 -9.96 10.05
N LYS A 140 4.87 -10.25 9.16
CA LYS A 140 4.57 -10.80 7.84
C LYS A 140 3.72 -12.07 7.92
N LYS A 141 4.05 -12.96 8.85
CA LYS A 141 3.30 -14.22 9.08
C LYS A 141 1.94 -13.98 9.73
N ILE A 142 1.87 -13.01 10.65
CA ILE A 142 0.62 -12.67 11.36
C ILE A 142 -0.40 -12.04 10.42
N ILE A 143 0.02 -11.12 9.54
CA ILE A 143 -0.91 -10.39 8.68
C ILE A 143 -1.27 -11.13 7.40
N ALA A 144 -0.42 -12.05 6.91
CA ALA A 144 -0.68 -12.82 5.68
C ALA A 144 -2.11 -13.39 5.60
N PRO A 145 -2.62 -14.14 6.62
CA PRO A 145 -3.99 -14.65 6.56
C PRO A 145 -5.06 -13.54 6.58
N MET A 146 -4.77 -12.37 7.15
CA MET A 146 -5.70 -11.24 7.14
C MET A 146 -5.78 -10.62 5.74
N ILE A 147 -4.63 -10.45 5.08
CA ILE A 147 -4.53 -9.95 3.70
C ILE A 147 -5.22 -10.92 2.72
N ASP A 148 -4.98 -12.22 2.85
CA ASP A 148 -5.59 -13.25 2.01
C ASP A 148 -7.12 -13.26 2.11
N ASN A 149 -7.66 -12.99 3.31
CA ASN A 149 -9.09 -12.87 3.55
C ASN A 149 -9.66 -11.46 3.31
N ARG A 150 -8.86 -10.53 2.79
CA ARG A 150 -9.19 -9.10 2.60
C ARG A 150 -9.63 -8.38 3.88
N ASP A 151 -9.25 -8.91 5.04
CA ASP A 151 -9.41 -8.25 6.35
C ASP A 151 -8.30 -7.22 6.58
N TYR A 152 -8.31 -6.20 5.74
CA TYR A 152 -7.35 -5.10 5.78
C TYR A 152 -7.45 -4.29 7.08
N LYS A 153 -8.63 -4.27 7.72
CA LYS A 153 -8.84 -3.55 8.98
C LYS A 153 -8.03 -4.20 10.10
N SER A 154 -8.12 -5.52 10.24
CA SER A 154 -7.31 -6.24 11.22
C SER A 154 -5.82 -6.16 10.90
N ALA A 155 -5.45 -6.27 9.62
CA ALA A 155 -4.05 -6.17 9.18
C ALA A 155 -3.43 -4.81 9.56
N LEU A 156 -4.08 -3.68 9.23
CA LEU A 156 -3.60 -2.35 9.59
C LEU A 156 -3.62 -2.09 11.09
N SER A 157 -4.64 -2.58 11.79
CA SER A 157 -4.69 -2.47 13.26
C SER A 157 -3.53 -3.21 13.92
N LYS A 158 -3.17 -4.39 13.39
CA LYS A 158 -1.99 -5.12 13.85
C LYS A 158 -0.72 -4.34 13.53
N LEU A 159 -0.54 -3.90 12.28
CA LEU A 159 0.62 -3.11 11.85
C LEU A 159 0.79 -1.81 12.64
N ALA A 160 -0.28 -1.25 13.22
CA ALA A 160 -0.20 -0.08 14.10
C ALA A 160 0.69 -0.30 15.33
N GLU A 161 0.77 -1.55 15.83
CA GLU A 161 1.62 -1.93 16.96
C GLU A 161 3.13 -1.80 16.67
N LEU A 162 3.52 -1.74 15.39
CA LEU A 162 4.93 -1.57 14.99
C LEU A 162 5.49 -0.20 15.35
N ARG A 163 4.64 0.79 15.65
CA ARG A 163 5.04 2.19 15.90
C ARG A 163 6.27 2.29 16.80
N LYS A 164 6.23 1.64 17.96
CA LYS A 164 7.32 1.76 18.96
C LYS A 164 8.65 1.25 18.42
N VAL A 165 8.64 0.15 17.67
CA VAL A 165 9.85 -0.46 17.11
C VAL A 165 10.38 0.36 15.94
N VAL A 166 9.50 0.96 15.15
CA VAL A 166 9.86 1.87 14.04
C VAL A 166 10.45 3.18 14.56
N ASP A 167 9.83 3.79 15.58
CA ASP A 167 10.36 5.00 16.22
C ASP A 167 11.76 4.72 16.82
N ASP A 168 11.91 3.62 17.57
CA ASP A 168 13.18 3.18 18.17
C ASP A 168 14.30 2.95 17.13
N PHE A 169 13.95 2.40 15.96
CA PHE A 169 14.89 2.30 14.84
C PHE A 169 15.33 3.67 14.34
N PHE A 170 14.39 4.59 14.08
CA PHE A 170 14.76 5.90 13.53
C PHE A 170 15.50 6.81 14.52
N ASP A 171 15.31 6.59 15.82
CA ASP A 171 15.99 7.33 16.89
C ASP A 171 17.43 6.83 17.10
N ASN A 172 17.67 5.52 16.98
CA ASN A 172 18.97 4.92 17.28
C ASN A 172 19.81 4.54 16.05
N VAL A 173 19.21 4.51 14.85
CA VAL A 173 19.88 4.00 13.64
C VAL A 173 20.05 5.09 12.58
N MET A 174 21.30 5.41 12.26
CA MET A 174 21.64 6.30 11.14
C MET A 174 21.60 5.57 9.80
N VAL A 175 20.47 5.62 9.10
CA VAL A 175 20.25 4.91 7.82
C VAL A 175 21.27 5.31 6.74
N LEU A 176 21.57 6.60 6.62
CA LEU A 176 22.56 7.11 5.68
C LEU A 176 23.93 7.17 6.37
N CYS A 177 24.62 6.04 6.39
CA CYS A 177 26.00 5.93 6.87
C CYS A 177 27.00 5.84 5.71
N ASP A 178 28.29 6.04 6.03
CA ASP A 178 29.39 6.00 5.06
C ASP A 178 29.65 4.59 4.52
N GLU A 179 29.43 3.57 5.35
CA GLU A 179 29.60 2.16 4.99
C GLU A 179 28.52 1.71 3.99
N PRO A 180 28.87 1.43 2.71
CA PRO A 180 27.87 1.21 1.65
C PRO A 180 27.03 -0.06 1.88
N GLU A 181 27.64 -1.14 2.36
CA GLU A 181 26.93 -2.41 2.59
C GLU A 181 25.98 -2.30 3.80
N LEU A 182 26.38 -1.60 4.86
CA LEU A 182 25.52 -1.35 6.02
C LEU A 182 24.33 -0.46 5.64
N LYS A 183 24.59 0.63 4.91
CA LYS A 183 23.55 1.50 4.36
C LYS A 183 22.55 0.70 3.51
N LYS A 184 23.05 -0.17 2.63
CA LYS A 184 22.24 -1.05 1.78
C LYS A 184 21.37 -1.99 2.61
N ASN A 185 21.91 -2.57 3.68
CA ASN A 185 21.17 -3.45 4.60
C ASN A 185 20.06 -2.70 5.35
N ARG A 186 20.35 -1.51 5.88
CA ARG A 186 19.37 -0.64 6.56
C ARG A 186 18.24 -0.22 5.63
N LEU A 187 18.56 0.09 4.38
CA LEU A 187 17.56 0.41 3.37
C LEU A 187 16.69 -0.79 2.97
N ALA A 188 17.25 -2.01 2.95
CA ALA A 188 16.48 -3.23 2.75
C ALA A 188 15.47 -3.47 3.88
N LEU A 189 15.88 -3.22 5.13
CA LEU A 189 15.00 -3.31 6.29
C LEU A 189 13.82 -2.33 6.19
N LEU A 190 14.10 -1.09 5.77
CA LEU A 190 13.06 -0.10 5.50
C LEU A 190 12.16 -0.47 4.31
N SER A 191 12.73 -1.09 3.27
CA SER A 191 11.96 -1.61 2.15
C SER A 191 10.95 -2.66 2.62
N ASN A 192 11.39 -3.62 3.44
CA ASN A 192 10.50 -4.64 4.02
C ASN A 192 9.39 -4.04 4.88
N LEU A 193 9.70 -3.03 5.69
CA LEU A 193 8.68 -2.28 6.45
C LEU A 193 7.64 -1.66 5.51
N ASN A 194 8.07 -0.97 4.46
CA ASN A 194 7.18 -0.33 3.50
C ASN A 194 6.33 -1.36 2.74
N SER A 195 6.91 -2.50 2.36
CA SER A 195 6.19 -3.59 1.69
C SER A 195 5.04 -4.13 2.52
N LEU A 196 5.18 -4.27 3.85
CA LEU A 196 4.07 -4.73 4.71
C LEU A 196 2.85 -3.80 4.63
N PHE A 197 3.06 -2.48 4.59
CA PHE A 197 1.95 -1.54 4.44
C PHE A 197 1.38 -1.55 3.03
N LEU A 198 2.23 -1.68 2.00
CA LEU A 198 1.81 -1.76 0.60
C LEU A 198 0.94 -2.98 0.28
N GLU A 199 0.95 -4.04 1.09
CA GLU A 199 -0.05 -5.12 1.01
C GLU A 199 -1.49 -4.60 1.21
N THR A 200 -1.66 -3.45 1.87
CA THR A 200 -2.96 -2.79 2.11
C THR A 200 -3.11 -1.43 1.41
N ALA A 201 -2.18 -0.50 1.62
CA ALA A 201 -2.22 0.85 1.05
C ALA A 201 -0.85 1.53 1.13
N ASP A 202 -0.58 2.48 0.23
CA ASP A 202 0.57 3.37 0.36
C ASP A 202 0.29 4.46 1.40
N ILE A 203 0.45 4.10 2.68
CA ILE A 203 0.19 5.02 3.80
C ILE A 203 1.13 6.24 3.83
N SER A 204 2.20 6.25 3.03
CA SER A 204 3.07 7.43 2.87
C SER A 204 2.35 8.62 2.21
N LYS A 205 1.22 8.36 1.56
CA LYS A 205 0.36 9.37 0.92
C LYS A 205 -0.65 10.01 1.86
N LEU A 206 -0.86 9.45 3.06
CA LEU A 206 -1.74 10.05 4.06
C LEU A 206 -1.18 11.40 4.52
N GLN A 207 -2.07 12.38 4.61
CA GLN A 207 -1.76 13.74 5.04
C GLN A 207 -2.22 13.96 6.48
N ASP A 208 -1.45 14.78 7.20
CA ASP A 208 -1.78 15.24 8.55
C ASP A 208 -3.02 16.13 8.57
#